data_AF-L0AXW7-F1
#
_entry.id   AF-L0AXW7-F1
#
_cell.length_a   1.000
_cell.length_b   1.000
_cell.length_c   1.000
_cell.angle_alpha   90.00
_cell.angle_beta   90.00
_cell.angle_gamma   90.00
#
_symmetry.space_group_name_H-M   'P 1'
#
loop_
_entity.id
_entity.type
_entity.pdbx_description
1 polymer ?
#
loop_
_entity_poly.entity_id
_entity_poly.type
_entity_poly.pdbx_seq_one_letter_code
_entity_poly.pdbx_strand_id
1 'polypeptide(L)' 'MFEIKNPKNGKITHGGVLELISEEGCCNIPYWASHVRCSVLNDLKAVENIALYSCLMRYMRFYTENSSWSI' A
#
# COMPACT_ATOMS: atom_id res chain seq x y z
N MET A 1 7.72 -9.38 -4.75
CA MET A 1 6.62 -8.46 -4.39
C MET A 1 7.22 -7.32 -3.57
N PHE A 2 6.59 -6.16 -3.51
CA PHE A 2 7.13 -5.02 -2.76
C PHE A 2 6.40 -4.85 -1.44
N GLU A 3 7.15 -4.76 -0.35
CA GLU A 3 6.65 -4.38 0.97
C GLU A 3 6.80 -2.88 1.17
N ILE A 4 5.71 -2.21 1.48
CA ILE A 4 5.58 -0.77 1.69
C ILE A 4 5.31 -0.55 3.18
N LYS A 5 6.28 0.03 3.89
CA LYS A 5 6.14 0.37 5.33
C LYS A 5 5.78 1.83 5.49
N ASN A 6 4.73 2.11 6.25
CA ASN A 6 4.42 3.47 6.68
C ASN A 6 5.10 3.75 8.04
N PRO A 7 6.10 4.63 8.11
CA PRO A 7 6.84 4.90 9.34
C PRO A 7 6.00 5.61 10.41
N LYS A 8 4.90 6.30 10.04
CA LYS A 8 4.08 7.07 10.98
C LYS A 8 3.18 6.20 11.84
N ASN A 9 2.69 5.08 11.30
CA ASN A 9 1.72 4.22 11.97
C ASN A 9 2.17 2.75 12.05
N GLY A 10 3.38 2.43 11.57
CA GLY A 10 3.93 1.07 11.56
C GLY A 10 3.17 0.09 10.67
N LYS A 11 2.22 0.54 9.84
CA LYS A 11 1.43 -0.35 8.98
C LYS A 11 2.29 -0.83 7.80
N ILE A 12 2.11 -2.11 7.49
CA ILE A 12 2.77 -2.78 6.38
C ILE A 12 1.74 -3.10 5.29
N THR A 13 2.10 -2.85 4.04
CA THR A 13 1.28 -3.14 2.87
C THR A 13 2.13 -3.82 1.81
N HIS A 14 1.58 -4.81 1.11
CA HIS A 14 2.27 -5.41 -0.02
C HIS A 14 1.64 -4.95 -1.33
N GLY A 15 2.48 -4.49 -2.25
CA GLY A 15 2.10 -4.07 -3.60
C GLY A 15 2.85 -4.86 -4.67
N GLY A 16 2.16 -5.12 -5.79
CA GLY A 16 2.84 -5.51 -7.03
C GLY A 16 3.38 -4.28 -7.75
N VAL A 17 4.33 -4.48 -8.64
CA VAL A 17 4.73 -3.47 -9.64
C VAL A 17 4.06 -3.80 -10.96
N LEU A 18 3.55 -2.78 -11.63
CA LEU A 18 3.04 -2.91 -13.00
C LEU A 18 4.14 -2.53 -13.99
N GLU A 19 4.70 -1.33 -13.86
CA GLU A 19 5.70 -0.76 -14.76
C GLU A 19 6.75 0.07 -14.00
N LEU A 20 7.94 0.22 -14.60
CA LEU A 20 9.05 1.02 -14.08
C LEU A 20 9.22 2.29 -14.92
N ILE A 21 8.19 3.16 -14.90
CA ILE A 21 8.12 4.40 -15.69
C ILE A 21 8.08 5.67 -14.82
N SER A 22 8.09 5.53 -13.50
CA SER A 22 8.09 6.68 -12.58
C SER A 22 9.46 7.36 -12.57
N GLU A 23 9.46 8.68 -12.32
CA GLU A 23 10.67 9.46 -12.10
C GLU A 23 11.48 8.90 -10.91
N GLU A 24 12.78 9.20 -10.89
CA GLU A 24 13.66 8.75 -9.81
C GLU A 24 13.18 9.25 -8.44
N GLY A 25 13.05 8.32 -7.48
CA GLY A 25 12.52 8.63 -6.16
C GLY A 25 11.00 8.77 -6.08
N CYS A 26 10.29 8.59 -7.19
CA CYS A 26 8.82 8.60 -7.23
C CYS A 26 8.25 7.18 -7.37
N CYS A 27 7.05 6.97 -6.84
CA CYS A 27 6.28 5.76 -7.03
C CYS A 27 4.81 6.11 -7.20
N ASN A 28 4.22 5.69 -8.31
CA ASN A 28 2.81 5.91 -8.59
C ASN A 28 1.95 4.85 -7.88
N ILE A 29 1.12 5.29 -6.94
CA ILE A 29 0.25 4.41 -6.14
C ILE A 29 -1.20 4.78 -6.42
N PRO A 30 -2.11 3.80 -6.61
CA PRO A 30 -3.51 4.11 -6.85
C PRO A 30 -4.14 4.77 -5.62
N TYR A 31 -5.06 5.70 -5.88
CA TYR A 31 -5.67 6.55 -4.85
C TYR A 31 -6.23 5.76 -3.66
N TRP A 32 -6.94 4.66 -3.92
CA TRP A 32 -7.52 3.81 -2.88
C TRP A 32 -6.44 3.20 -1.95
N ALA A 33 -5.27 2.82 -2.49
CA ALA A 33 -4.19 2.25 -1.68
C ALA A 33 -3.47 3.33 -0.87
N SER A 34 -3.34 4.54 -1.43
CA SER A 34 -2.81 5.69 -0.70
C SER A 34 -3.73 6.06 0.46
N HIS A 35 -5.03 6.16 0.21
CA HIS A 35 -5.99 6.63 1.21
C HIS A 35 -6.16 5.66 2.39
N VAL A 36 -6.18 4.34 2.13
CA VAL A 36 -6.41 3.34 3.18
C VAL A 36 -5.19 3.22 4.12
N ARG A 37 -3.95 3.47 3.66
CA ARG A 37 -2.73 3.15 4.45
C ARG A 37 -1.52 4.06 4.29
N CYS A 38 -1.39 4.83 3.21
CA CYS A 38 -0.28 5.75 3.01
C CYS A 38 -0.74 7.17 3.37
N SER A 39 -0.75 7.46 4.67
CA SER A 39 -1.03 8.79 5.19
C SER A 39 0.03 9.77 4.67
N VAL A 40 -0.38 10.58 3.70
CA VAL A 40 0.37 11.67 3.04
C VAL A 40 1.32 11.23 1.93
N LEU A 41 1.19 11.90 0.78
CA LEU A 41 1.78 11.64 -0.53
C LEU A 41 3.32 11.49 -0.61
N ASN A 42 4.08 11.62 0.48
CA ASN A 42 5.54 11.74 0.43
C ASN A 42 6.30 10.99 1.54
N ASP A 43 5.63 10.20 2.39
CA ASP A 43 6.25 9.62 3.60
C ASP A 43 6.57 8.11 3.51
N LEU A 44 6.68 7.57 2.31
CA LEU A 44 7.08 6.17 2.12
C LEU A 44 8.59 6.03 2.25
N LYS A 45 9.05 5.33 3.28
CA LYS A 45 10.47 5.17 3.59
C LYS A 45 11.09 3.85 3.13
N ALA A 46 10.32 2.78 3.04
CA ALA A 46 10.87 1.45 2.75
C ALA A 46 9.97 0.71 1.78
N VAL A 47 10.55 0.46 0.59
CA VAL A 47 10.03 -0.45 -0.43
C VAL A 47 11.03 -1.61 -0.51
N GLU A 48 10.73 -2.72 0.17
CA GLU A 48 11.60 -3.89 0.22
C GLU A 48 11.10 -4.98 -0.75
N ASN A 49 11.99 -5.62 -1.49
CA ASN A 49 11.63 -6.77 -2.31
C ASN A 49 11.53 -8.01 -1.41
N ILE A 50 10.35 -8.61 -1.37
CA ILE A 50 10.09 -9.85 -0.65
C ILE A 50 9.55 -10.94 -1.57
N ALA A 51 9.99 -12.17 -1.31
CA ALA A 51 9.41 -13.37 -1.90
C ALA A 51 8.20 -13.80 -1.07
N LEU A 52 7.03 -13.89 -1.71
CA LEU A 52 5.81 -14.38 -1.08
C LEU A 52 5.32 -15.61 -1.84
N TYR A 53 4.83 -16.60 -1.09
CA TYR A 53 4.24 -17.82 -1.63
C TYR A 53 2.76 -17.65 -1.94
N SER A 54 2.20 -18.54 -2.75
CA SER A 54 0.76 -18.56 -3.04
C SER A 54 -0.04 -18.72 -1.76
N CYS A 55 -1.05 -17.86 -1.57
CA CYS A 55 -1.94 -17.92 -0.42
C CYS A 55 -2.87 -19.13 -0.52
N LEU A 56 -2.84 -20.01 0.48
CA LEU A 56 -3.71 -21.19 0.55
C LEU A 56 -5.13 -20.83 1.05
N MET A 57 -5.24 -19.88 1.98
CA MET A 57 -6.50 -19.47 2.60
C MET A 57 -6.51 -17.96 2.89
N ARG A 58 -7.61 -17.29 2.55
CA ARG A 58 -7.77 -15.84 2.74
C ARG A 58 -9.13 -15.49 3.33
N TYR A 59 -9.13 -14.77 4.45
CA TYR A 59 -10.34 -14.18 5.02
C TYR A 59 -10.55 -12.77 4.46
N MET A 60 -11.75 -12.49 3.96
CA MET A 60 -12.13 -11.17 3.45
C MET A 60 -13.27 -10.60 4.27
N ARG A 61 -13.11 -9.35 4.72
CA ARG A 61 -14.17 -8.56 5.35
C ARG A 61 -14.65 -7.52 4.34
N PHE A 62 -15.95 -7.51 4.07
CA PHE A 62 -16.59 -6.50 3.24
C PHE A 62 -16.84 -5.24 4.06
N TYR A 63 -16.55 -4.09 3.46
CA TYR A 63 -16.85 -2.78 4.03
C TYR A 63 -17.88 -2.10 3.11
N THR A 64 -18.92 -1.51 3.70
CA THR A 64 -19.92 -0.69 3.00
C THR A 64 -19.68 0.80 3.31
N GLU A 65 -20.15 1.69 2.43
CA GLU A 65 -19.79 3.13 2.34
C GLU A 65 -20.11 4.00 3.58
N ASN A 66 -20.70 3.47 4.66
CA ASN A 66 -21.13 4.25 5.83
C ASN A 66 -20.06 4.45 6.91
N SER A 67 -18.78 4.36 6.55
CA SER A 67 -17.72 4.84 7.43
C SER A 67 -17.46 6.29 7.06
N SER A 68 -18.07 7.24 7.77
CA SER A 68 -17.81 8.67 7.60
C SER A 68 -16.29 8.94 7.70
N TRP A 69 -15.66 9.16 6.54
CA TRP A 69 -14.23 9.47 6.43
C TRP A 69 -14.06 10.98 6.60
N SER A 70 -13.87 11.41 7.85
CA SER A 70 -13.61 12.81 8.19
C SER A 70 -12.24 13.24 7.62
N ILE A 71 -12.27 14.30 6.80
CA ILE A 71 -11.13 15.02 6.21
C ILE A 71 -10.28 15.67 7.30
#